data_AF-A0A7K5NR26-F1
#
_entry.id   AF-A0A7K5NR26-F1
#
_cell.length_a   1.000
_cell.length_b   1.000
_cell.length_c   1.000
_cell.angle_alpha   90.00
_cell.angle_beta   90.00
_cell.angle_gamma   90.00
#
_symmetry.space_group_name_H-M   'P 1'
#
loop_
_entity.id
_entity.type
_entity.pdbx_description
1 polymer ?
#
loop_
_entity_poly.entity_id
_entity_poly.type
_entity_poly.pdbx_seq_one_letter_code
_entity_poly.pdbx_strand_id
1 'polypeptide(L)'
;SGQKVCYGGLKHSCYKLAYFQDLSRRVGFEEARQACEMDGGALLSLESEAEQQLIENMLQNLTKSGSGISDGDFWIGLWRSGNELATSSPCPNLYKWADGSISPFRNWYTDEPSCGSEACVVMYHQPTANPGLGGPYLYQWNDDRCNMKH
;
A
#
# COMPACT_ATOMS: atom_id res chain seq x y z
N SER A 1 11.08 9.84 -7.64
CA SER A 1 10.20 10.67 -8.49
C SER A 1 8.78 10.32 -8.08
N GLY A 2 7.80 11.23 -8.17
CA GLY A 2 6.44 10.87 -7.81
C GLY A 2 5.41 11.76 -8.49
N GLN A 3 4.27 11.18 -8.85
CA GLN A 3 3.18 11.89 -9.50
C GLN A 3 2.11 12.23 -8.47
N LYS A 4 1.91 13.53 -8.24
CA LYS A 4 0.84 14.05 -7.37
C LYS A 4 -0.40 14.34 -8.22
N VAL A 5 -1.55 13.84 -7.79
CA VAL A 5 -2.86 14.08 -8.39
C VAL A 5 -3.80 14.58 -7.30
N CYS A 6 -4.50 15.68 -7.55
CA CYS A 6 -5.42 16.27 -6.59
C CYS A 6 -6.84 16.31 -7.13
N TYR A 7 -7.79 15.92 -6.29
CA TYR A 7 -9.22 15.92 -6.56
C TYR A 7 -9.89 16.92 -5.61
N GLY A 8 -10.57 17.92 -6.17
CA GLY A 8 -11.35 18.86 -5.36
C GLY A 8 -12.53 18.17 -4.67
N GLY A 9 -12.69 18.37 -3.37
CA GLY A 9 -13.90 17.96 -2.63
C GLY A 9 -13.90 16.57 -1.98
N LEU A 10 -12.79 15.82 -2.03
CA LEU A 10 -12.63 14.57 -1.26
C LEU A 10 -11.97 14.82 0.10
N LYS A 11 -12.28 13.95 1.09
CA LYS A 11 -11.66 13.96 2.45
C LYS A 11 -10.13 14.00 2.34
N HIS A 12 -9.57 13.22 1.42
CA HIS A 12 -8.18 13.30 0.98
C HIS A 12 -8.12 13.96 -0.39
N SER A 13 -7.73 15.24 -0.42
CA SER A 13 -7.79 16.05 -1.65
C SER A 13 -6.62 15.82 -2.61
N CYS A 14 -5.57 15.10 -2.21
CA CYS A 14 -4.40 14.82 -3.04
C CYS A 14 -3.76 13.47 -2.71
N TYR A 15 -3.37 12.74 -3.74
CA TYR A 15 -2.59 11.50 -3.66
C TYR A 15 -1.26 11.68 -4.39
N LYS A 16 -0.22 11.02 -3.90
CA LYS A 16 1.10 10.98 -4.56
C LYS A 16 1.54 9.54 -4.71
N LEU A 17 1.79 9.14 -5.95
CA LEU A 17 2.38 7.83 -6.25
C LEU A 17 3.89 7.99 -6.32
N ALA A 18 4.59 7.49 -5.31
CA ALA A 18 6.04 7.42 -5.27
C ALA A 18 6.48 6.07 -5.87
N TYR A 19 7.19 6.12 -6.98
CA TYR A 19 7.62 4.93 -7.70
C TYR A 19 9.06 5.08 -8.20
N PHE A 20 9.81 3.98 -8.14
CA PHE A 20 11.22 3.95 -8.51
C PHE A 20 11.49 2.75 -9.43
N GLN A 21 11.85 3.04 -10.69
CA GLN A 21 12.33 2.05 -11.65
C GLN A 21 13.68 1.44 -11.21
N ASP A 22 14.53 2.26 -10.60
CA ASP A 22 15.79 1.82 -10.01
C ASP A 22 15.54 1.17 -8.65
N LEU A 23 15.73 -0.16 -8.59
CA LEU A 23 15.56 -0.96 -7.38
C LEU A 23 16.42 -0.47 -6.20
N SER A 24 17.57 0.16 -6.47
CA SER A 24 18.45 0.68 -5.41
C SER A 24 17.85 1.86 -4.64
N ARG A 25 16.86 2.54 -5.25
CA ARG A 25 16.15 3.70 -4.67
C ARG A 25 14.89 3.34 -3.92
N ARG A 26 14.46 2.07 -3.99
CA ARG A 26 13.36 1.53 -3.20
C ARG A 26 13.73 1.51 -1.73
N VAL A 27 12.73 1.71 -0.87
CA VAL A 27 12.95 2.00 0.55
C VAL A 27 12.09 1.11 1.44
N GLY A 28 12.49 1.01 2.70
CA GLY A 28 11.70 0.33 3.73
C GLY A 28 10.43 1.12 4.08
N PHE A 29 9.50 0.47 4.78
CA PHE A 29 8.25 1.07 5.21
C PHE A 29 8.46 2.36 6.01
N GLU A 30 9.40 2.34 6.97
CA GLU A 30 9.64 3.49 7.84
C GLU A 30 10.26 4.67 7.08
N GLU A 31 11.16 4.40 6.14
CA GLU A 31 11.73 5.43 5.25
C GLU A 31 10.66 6.01 4.31
N ALA A 32 9.76 5.17 3.78
CA ALA A 32 8.63 5.60 2.96
C ALA A 32 7.66 6.47 3.77
N ARG A 33 7.36 6.08 5.02
CA ARG A 33 6.53 6.84 5.96
C ARG A 33 7.10 8.24 6.20
N GLN A 34 8.37 8.30 6.57
CA GLN A 34 9.08 9.57 6.80
C GLN A 34 9.11 10.44 5.55
N ALA A 35 9.29 9.85 4.36
CA ALA A 35 9.25 10.59 3.10
C ALA A 35 7.88 11.25 2.85
N CYS A 36 6.79 10.53 3.10
CA CYS A 36 5.44 11.09 2.99
C CYS A 36 5.19 12.20 4.03
N GLU A 37 5.67 12.02 5.27
CA GLU A 37 5.56 13.02 6.33
C GLU A 37 6.34 14.31 6.00
N MET A 38 7.56 14.19 5.45
CA MET A 38 8.35 15.34 4.98
C MET A 38 7.67 16.11 3.84
N ASP A 39 6.88 15.42 3.01
CA ASP A 39 6.07 16.04 1.96
C ASP A 39 4.75 16.67 2.48
N GLY A 40 4.54 16.65 3.81
CA GLY A 40 3.34 17.17 4.46
C GLY A 40 2.11 16.27 4.31
N GLY A 41 2.31 14.98 4.02
CA GLY A 41 1.27 13.97 3.93
C GLY A 41 1.53 12.79 4.87
N ALA A 42 0.91 11.65 4.57
CA ALA A 42 1.15 10.38 5.23
C ALA A 42 1.15 9.26 4.19
N LEU A 43 1.67 8.08 4.54
CA LEU A 43 1.42 6.88 3.74
C LEU A 43 -0.10 6.65 3.64
N LEU A 44 -0.53 6.21 2.46
CA LEU A 44 -1.93 6.13 2.08
C LEU A 44 -2.75 5.30 3.07
N SER A 45 -3.79 5.90 3.65
CA SER A 45 -4.90 5.17 4.26
C SER A 45 -5.98 4.91 3.22
N LEU A 46 -6.62 3.73 3.28
CA LEU A 46 -7.72 3.36 2.40
C LEU A 46 -8.93 3.08 3.26
N GLU A 47 -9.86 4.02 3.27
CA GLU A 47 -10.97 4.03 4.20
C GLU A 47 -12.25 3.44 3.60
N SER A 48 -12.32 3.25 2.28
CA SER A 48 -13.48 2.73 1.58
C SER A 48 -13.15 2.05 0.25
N GLU A 49 -14.08 1.25 -0.26
CA GLU A 49 -13.99 0.64 -1.59
C GLU A 49 -13.91 1.68 -2.71
N ALA A 50 -14.65 2.79 -2.59
CA ALA A 50 -14.62 3.87 -3.58
C ALA A 50 -13.23 4.54 -3.67
N GLU A 51 -12.55 4.66 -2.53
CA GLU A 51 -11.18 5.17 -2.49
C GLU A 51 -10.19 4.17 -3.08
N GLN A 52 -10.32 2.88 -2.76
CA GLN A 52 -9.54 1.81 -3.40
C GLN A 52 -9.69 1.86 -4.93
N GLN A 53 -10.91 1.91 -5.45
CA GLN A 53 -11.19 2.03 -6.89
C GLN A 53 -10.57 3.29 -7.51
N LEU A 54 -10.54 4.42 -6.79
CA LEU A 54 -9.87 5.63 -7.25
C LEU A 54 -8.36 5.40 -7.46
N ILE A 55 -7.71 4.78 -6.47
CA ILE A 55 -6.26 4.48 -6.51
C ILE A 55 -5.93 3.47 -7.61
N GLU A 56 -6.78 2.46 -7.80
CA GLU A 56 -6.65 1.48 -8.90
C GLU A 56 -6.68 2.16 -10.26
N ASN A 57 -7.65 3.05 -10.48
CA ASN A 57 -7.75 3.81 -11.72
C ASN A 57 -6.52 4.70 -11.94
N MET A 58 -5.97 5.31 -10.88
CA MET A 58 -4.73 6.09 -10.97
C MET A 58 -3.55 5.21 -11.40
N LEU A 59 -3.37 4.02 -10.79
CA LEU A 59 -2.31 3.09 -11.15
C LEU A 59 -2.44 2.59 -12.59
N GLN A 60 -3.65 2.21 -13.02
CA GLN A 60 -3.91 1.78 -14.40
C GLN A 60 -3.57 2.86 -15.42
N ASN A 61 -3.91 4.11 -15.14
CA ASN A 61 -3.60 5.23 -16.02
C ASN A 61 -2.09 5.44 -16.18
N LEU A 62 -1.31 5.20 -15.12
CA LEU A 62 0.15 5.29 -15.17
C LEU A 62 0.81 4.16 -15.95
N THR A 63 0.24 2.96 -15.90
CA THR A 63 0.72 1.84 -16.71
C THR A 63 0.41 2.09 -18.19
N LYS A 64 -0.75 2.67 -18.51
CA LYS A 64 -1.20 2.98 -19.89
C LYS A 64 -0.48 4.17 -20.52
N SER A 65 -0.04 5.18 -19.75
CA SER A 65 0.58 6.41 -20.27
C SER A 65 1.98 6.24 -20.86
N GLY A 66 2.46 5.01 -21.10
CA GLY A 66 3.77 4.74 -21.68
C GLY A 66 4.95 4.98 -20.74
N SER A 67 4.70 5.45 -19.51
CA SER A 67 5.71 5.57 -18.44
C SER A 67 6.20 4.21 -17.94
N GLY A 68 5.43 3.14 -18.13
CA GLY A 68 5.84 1.76 -17.84
C GLY A 68 6.33 1.61 -16.41
N ILE A 69 5.41 1.65 -15.44
CA ILE A 69 5.71 1.18 -14.09
C ILE A 69 6.00 -0.32 -14.24
N SER A 70 7.24 -0.72 -13.97
CA SER A 70 7.62 -2.14 -13.90
C SER A 70 7.12 -2.73 -12.59
N ASP A 71 7.07 -4.05 -12.50
CA ASP A 71 6.64 -4.75 -11.29
C ASP A 71 7.30 -4.17 -10.02
N GLY A 72 6.48 -3.91 -9.01
CA GLY A 72 6.90 -3.33 -7.75
C GLY A 72 5.70 -2.90 -6.94
N ASP A 73 5.59 -3.44 -5.73
CA ASP A 73 4.46 -3.17 -4.86
C ASP A 73 4.60 -1.78 -4.22
N PHE A 74 3.49 -1.26 -3.72
CA PHE A 74 3.45 0.07 -3.12
C PHE A 74 3.21 -0.03 -1.62
N TRP A 75 4.09 0.56 -0.81
CA TRP A 75 3.80 0.74 0.61
C TRP A 75 2.50 1.54 0.79
N ILE A 76 1.59 1.02 1.62
CA ILE A 76 0.42 1.75 2.13
C ILE A 76 0.55 1.93 3.64
N GLY A 77 -0.22 2.83 4.24
CA GLY A 77 -0.08 3.22 5.64
C GLY A 77 -0.57 2.20 6.65
N LEU A 78 -0.89 0.97 6.24
CA LEU A 78 -1.40 -0.07 7.13
C LEU A 78 -0.22 -0.87 7.73
N TRP A 79 -0.21 -1.02 9.04
CA TRP A 79 0.83 -1.75 9.76
C TRP A 79 0.32 -2.28 11.09
N ARG A 80 1.07 -3.22 11.70
CA ARG A 80 0.81 -3.69 13.07
C ARG A 80 2.08 -3.63 13.91
N SER A 81 1.93 -3.46 15.22
CA SER A 81 3.08 -3.52 16.11
C SER A 81 3.56 -4.97 16.28
N GLY A 82 4.87 -5.21 16.14
CA GLY A 82 5.46 -6.55 16.27
C GLY A 82 5.24 -7.22 17.63
N ASN A 83 4.88 -6.45 18.66
CA ASN A 83 4.60 -6.96 20.01
C ASN A 83 3.13 -7.34 20.20
N GLU A 84 2.25 -7.00 19.26
CA GLU A 84 0.82 -7.32 19.30
C GLU A 84 0.57 -8.72 18.72
N LEU A 85 1.32 -9.74 19.16
CA LEU A 85 0.91 -11.14 18.98
C LEU A 85 -0.31 -11.36 19.88
N ALA A 86 -1.47 -10.98 19.37
CA ALA A 86 -2.70 -10.96 20.14
C ALA A 86 -3.11 -12.38 20.52
N THR A 87 -3.14 -12.63 21.81
CA THR A 87 -3.67 -13.85 22.41
C THR A 87 -5.21 -13.92 22.33
N SER A 88 -5.88 -12.92 21.71
CA SER A 88 -7.36 -12.82 21.68
C SER A 88 -8.01 -12.15 20.46
N SER A 89 -7.27 -11.44 19.59
CA SER A 89 -7.85 -10.75 18.42
C SER A 89 -7.45 -11.45 17.11
N PRO A 90 -8.37 -11.63 16.14
CA PRO A 90 -8.02 -12.11 14.80
C PRO A 90 -6.95 -11.21 14.18
N CYS A 91 -5.94 -11.83 13.57
CA CYS A 91 -4.77 -11.11 13.07
C CYS A 91 -5.06 -9.91 12.14
N PRO A 92 -5.98 -9.99 11.16
CA PRO A 92 -6.31 -8.84 10.30
C PRO A 92 -6.73 -7.59 11.09
N ASN A 93 -7.27 -7.78 12.30
CA ASN A 93 -7.76 -6.70 13.16
C ASN A 93 -6.63 -6.01 13.96
N LEU A 94 -5.41 -6.53 13.91
CA LEU A 94 -4.22 -5.94 14.56
C LEU A 94 -3.62 -4.79 13.73
N TYR A 95 -3.97 -4.75 12.44
CA TYR A 95 -3.49 -3.76 11.50
C TYR A 95 -4.24 -2.43 11.67
N LYS A 96 -3.46 -1.36 11.84
CA LYS A 96 -3.93 0.03 12.05
C LYS A 96 -3.27 0.98 11.07
N TRP A 97 -3.96 2.07 10.74
CA TRP A 97 -3.45 3.10 9.85
C TRP A 97 -2.45 4.00 10.57
N ALA A 98 -1.30 4.27 9.93
CA ALA A 98 -0.21 5.07 10.49
C ALA A 98 -0.56 6.55 10.66
N ASP A 99 -1.53 7.05 9.89
CA ASP A 99 -2.08 8.41 10.00
C ASP A 99 -3.13 8.56 11.12
N GLY A 100 -3.47 7.47 11.81
CA GLY A 100 -4.49 7.44 12.85
C GLY A 100 -5.93 7.31 12.34
N SER A 101 -6.14 7.13 11.04
CA SER A 101 -7.47 6.88 10.47
C SER A 101 -8.11 5.63 11.05
N ILE A 102 -9.43 5.67 11.25
CA ILE A 102 -10.22 4.56 11.80
C ILE A 102 -11.16 4.07 10.72
N SER A 103 -10.76 3.03 9.99
CA SER A 103 -11.62 2.37 9.01
C SER A 103 -11.52 0.84 9.13
N PRO A 104 -12.64 0.11 9.07
CA PRO A 104 -12.66 -1.34 8.99
C PRO A 104 -12.43 -1.87 7.58
N PHE A 105 -12.36 -1.02 6.56
CA PHE A 105 -12.18 -1.45 5.17
C PHE A 105 -10.84 -2.18 5.00
N ARG A 106 -10.88 -3.35 4.37
CA ARG A 106 -9.70 -4.16 4.06
C ARG A 106 -9.85 -4.76 2.67
N ASN A 107 -8.78 -4.71 1.87
CA ASN A 107 -8.72 -5.32 0.53
C ASN A 107 -7.55 -6.31 0.45
N TRP A 108 -7.47 -7.22 1.42
CA TRP A 108 -6.46 -8.27 1.44
C TRP A 108 -6.53 -9.15 0.20
N TYR A 109 -5.37 -9.59 -0.26
CA TYR A 109 -5.28 -10.65 -1.24
C TYR A 109 -5.73 -11.98 -0.63
N THR A 110 -5.99 -12.98 -1.48
CA THR A 110 -6.35 -14.32 -0.99
C THR A 110 -5.20 -14.88 -0.14
N ASP A 111 -5.55 -15.44 1.02
CA ASP A 111 -4.64 -15.99 2.04
C ASP A 111 -3.80 -14.95 2.81
N GLU A 112 -4.07 -13.65 2.63
CA GLU A 112 -3.42 -12.57 3.39
C GLU A 112 -4.33 -11.97 4.48
N PRO A 113 -3.76 -11.40 5.55
CA PRO A 113 -2.33 -11.33 5.88
C PRO A 113 -1.75 -12.66 6.40
N SER A 114 -0.45 -12.86 6.21
CA SER A 114 0.36 -14.01 6.65
C SER A 114 0.49 -14.09 8.17
N CYS A 115 0.37 -12.94 8.86
CA CYS A 115 0.30 -12.86 10.32
C CYS A 115 1.56 -13.32 11.07
N GLY A 116 2.69 -13.47 10.36
CA GLY A 116 3.95 -13.97 10.89
C GLY A 116 4.85 -12.87 11.48
N SER A 117 6.03 -12.70 10.90
CA SER A 117 6.93 -11.57 11.19
C SER A 117 6.72 -10.38 10.26
N GLU A 118 5.81 -10.52 9.30
CA GLU A 118 5.39 -9.49 8.35
C GLU A 118 4.35 -8.59 9.02
N ALA A 119 4.60 -7.28 8.97
CA ALA A 119 3.90 -6.33 9.83
C ALA A 119 3.60 -4.99 9.15
N CYS A 120 4.06 -4.80 7.92
CA CYS A 120 3.86 -3.60 7.13
C CYS A 120 3.21 -4.00 5.82
N VAL A 121 2.28 -3.20 5.30
CA VAL A 121 1.43 -3.65 4.20
C VAL A 121 1.81 -2.98 2.90
N VAL A 122 1.89 -3.78 1.85
CA VAL A 122 2.01 -3.32 0.47
C VAL A 122 0.71 -3.56 -0.29
N MET A 123 0.44 -2.70 -1.25
CA MET A 123 -0.53 -2.92 -2.32
C MET A 123 0.19 -3.50 -3.54
N TYR A 124 -0.30 -4.63 -4.05
CA TYR A 124 0.33 -5.29 -5.18
C TYR A 124 0.30 -4.45 -6.47
N HIS A 125 1.42 -4.45 -7.19
CA HIS A 125 1.48 -3.99 -8.57
C HIS A 125 2.53 -4.78 -9.35
N GLN A 126 2.15 -5.99 -9.75
CA GLN A 126 3.02 -6.90 -10.50
C GLN A 126 2.33 -7.35 -11.80
N PRO A 127 2.12 -6.44 -12.77
CA PRO A 127 1.41 -6.77 -14.01
C PRO A 127 2.09 -7.85 -14.85
N THR A 128 3.39 -8.14 -14.64
CA THR A 128 4.09 -9.21 -15.37
C THR A 128 4.15 -10.55 -14.63
N ALA A 129 3.73 -10.60 -13.36
CA ALA A 129 3.72 -11.82 -12.58
C ALA A 129 2.63 -12.79 -13.03
N ASN A 130 2.92 -14.09 -12.95
CA ASN A 130 1.91 -15.12 -13.16
C ASN A 130 0.86 -15.05 -12.04
N PRO A 131 -0.45 -15.17 -12.34
CA PRO A 131 -1.50 -15.14 -11.33
C PRO A 131 -1.33 -16.22 -10.25
N GLY A 132 -1.61 -15.85 -8.99
CA GLY A 132 -1.68 -16.78 -7.87
C GLY A 132 -3.10 -17.30 -7.62
N LEU A 133 -3.34 -17.84 -6.42
CA LEU A 133 -4.64 -18.39 -6.02
C LEU A 133 -5.77 -17.35 -6.03
N GLY A 134 -5.48 -16.11 -5.65
CA GLY A 134 -6.42 -14.99 -5.68
C GLY A 134 -6.52 -14.27 -7.03
N GLY A 135 -5.81 -14.74 -8.05
CA GLY A 135 -5.72 -14.09 -9.35
C GLY A 135 -4.45 -13.25 -9.52
N PRO A 136 -4.46 -12.25 -10.41
CA PRO A 136 -3.31 -11.37 -10.63
C PRO A 136 -2.92 -10.60 -9.38
N TYR A 137 -1.61 -10.42 -9.16
CA TYR A 137 -1.07 -9.58 -8.08
C TYR A 137 -1.22 -8.08 -8.43
N LEU A 138 -2.45 -7.60 -8.37
CA LEU A 138 -2.82 -6.24 -8.69
C LEU A 138 -3.80 -5.70 -7.64
N TYR A 139 -3.44 -4.58 -7.01
CA TYR A 139 -4.28 -3.69 -6.20
C TYR A 139 -4.77 -4.21 -4.84
N GLN A 140 -4.79 -5.53 -4.66
CA GLN A 140 -5.02 -6.17 -3.35
C GLN A 140 -3.77 -6.11 -2.48
N TRP A 141 -3.93 -6.35 -1.19
CA TRP A 141 -2.91 -6.07 -0.19
C TRP A 141 -2.25 -7.33 0.35
N ASN A 142 -0.99 -7.19 0.75
CA ASN A 142 -0.16 -8.22 1.36
C ASN A 142 0.61 -7.62 2.54
N ASP A 143 0.73 -8.32 3.66
CA ASP A 143 1.72 -7.94 4.66
C ASP A 143 3.11 -8.45 4.28
N ASP A 144 4.10 -7.59 4.49
CA ASP A 144 5.49 -7.84 4.19
C ASP A 144 6.36 -7.38 5.37
N ARG A 145 7.63 -7.75 5.33
CA ARG A 145 8.62 -7.34 6.30
C ARG A 145 8.90 -5.87 6.07
N CYS A 146 8.79 -5.07 7.11
CA CYS A 146 8.94 -3.62 7.05
C CYS A 146 10.31 -3.14 6.50
N ASN A 147 11.32 -4.02 6.47
CA ASN A 147 12.65 -3.74 5.93
C ASN A 147 12.84 -4.14 4.46
N MET A 148 11.84 -4.74 3.82
CA MET A 148 11.85 -4.97 2.37
C MET A 148 11.84 -3.64 1.64
N LYS A 149 12.41 -3.62 0.42
CA LYS A 149 12.54 -2.41 -0.37
C LYS A 149 11.56 -2.46 -1.53
N HIS A 150 10.56 -1.59 -1.46
CA HIS A 150 9.53 -1.38 -2.49
C HIS A 150 9.59 0.03 -3.08
#